data_AF-A0A9W8D363-F1
#
_entry.id   AF-A0A9W8D363-F1
#
_cell.length_a   1.000
_cell.length_b   1.000
_cell.length_c   1.000
_cell.angle_alpha   90.00
_cell.angle_beta   90.00
_cell.angle_gamma   90.00
#
_symmetry.space_group_name_H-M   'P 1'
#
loop_
_entity.id
_entity.type
_entity.pdbx_description
1 polymer ?
#
loop_
_entity_poly.entity_id
_entity_poly.type
_entity_poly.pdbx_seq_one_letter_code
_entity_poly.pdbx_strand_id
1 'polypeptide(L)'
;MDLFLKNIKSQTYALNGWDFISAFANIPFTFYFKNPGQSDFMSSSLLRASFLRTLQEFPIMAGHLVVRDTRGYIVVDKNNLNMPEYAESQSCIDYKFVEAGKFSWDALPHPVSTVTAVPSKGANRNIKLVN
;
A
#
# COMPACT_ATOMS: atom_id res chain seq x y z
N MET A 1 7.70 -10.39 -9.67
CA MET A 1 7.09 -11.08 -8.50
C MET A 1 7.98 -12.22 -8.03
N ASP A 2 8.48 -13.05 -8.94
CA ASP A 2 9.31 -14.22 -8.63
C ASP A 2 10.58 -13.91 -7.85
N LEU A 3 11.26 -12.81 -8.16
CA LEU A 3 12.45 -12.37 -7.42
C LEU A 3 12.13 -12.03 -5.96
N PHE A 4 10.97 -11.41 -5.71
CA PHE A 4 10.51 -11.08 -4.36
C PHE A 4 10.16 -12.35 -3.57
N LEU A 5 9.37 -13.26 -4.16
CA LEU A 5 9.02 -14.53 -3.53
C LEU A 5 10.24 -15.40 -3.24
N LYS A 6 11.27 -15.34 -4.10
CA LYS A 6 12.53 -16.07 -3.87
C LYS A 6 13.26 -15.56 -2.64
N ASN A 7 13.33 -14.24 -2.47
CA ASN A 7 14.19 -13.59 -1.48
C ASN A 7 13.52 -13.34 -0.13
N ILE A 8 12.18 -13.24 -0.08
CA ILE A 8 11.48 -13.01 1.18
C ILE A 8 11.64 -14.19 2.14
N LYS A 9 11.86 -13.86 3.42
CA LYS A 9 12.01 -14.82 4.52
C LYS A 9 10.79 -14.73 5.42
N SER A 10 10.34 -15.89 5.91
CA SER A 10 9.32 -15.92 6.95
C SER A 10 9.90 -15.37 8.25
N GLN A 11 9.19 -14.45 8.88
CA GLN A 11 9.62 -13.78 10.11
C GLN A 11 8.43 -13.15 10.83
N THR A 12 8.62 -12.82 12.10
CA THR A 12 7.57 -12.23 12.94
C THR A 12 8.09 -10.97 13.61
N TYR A 13 7.31 -9.90 13.51
CA TYR A 13 7.57 -8.64 14.19
C TYR A 13 6.61 -8.49 15.35
N ALA A 14 7.13 -8.37 16.57
CA ALA A 14 6.30 -8.03 17.72
C ALA A 14 5.99 -6.52 17.68
N LEU A 15 4.72 -6.16 17.84
CA LEU A 15 4.29 -4.77 17.91
C LEU A 15 4.37 -4.29 19.35
N ASN A 16 4.90 -3.08 19.55
CA ASN A 16 4.73 -2.40 20.83
C ASN A 16 3.28 -1.88 20.96
N GLY A 17 2.91 -1.33 22.13
CA GLY A 17 1.54 -0.86 22.37
C GLY A 17 1.08 0.23 21.39
N TRP A 18 1.95 1.16 21.02
CA TRP A 18 1.64 2.23 20.07
C TRP A 18 1.52 1.71 18.64
N ASP A 19 2.40 0.80 18.23
CA ASP A 19 2.32 0.17 16.92
C ASP A 19 1.02 -0.64 16.78
N PHE A 20 0.63 -1.35 17.84
CA PHE A 20 -0.59 -2.15 17.85
C PHE A 20 -1.86 -1.30 17.75
N ILE A 21 -1.95 -0.20 18.50
CA ILE A 21 -3.09 0.72 18.40
C ILE A 21 -3.15 1.36 17.01
N SER A 22 -2.00 1.77 16.47
CA SER A 22 -1.93 2.45 15.18
C SER A 22 -2.21 1.52 13.99
N ALA A 23 -2.01 0.19 14.14
CA ALA A 23 -2.29 -0.79 13.11
C ALA A 23 -3.78 -0.89 12.72
N PHE A 24 -4.67 -0.25 13.46
CA PHE A 24 -6.12 -0.20 13.18
C PHE A 24 -6.56 1.13 12.53
N ALA A 25 -5.62 1.94 12.04
CA ALA A 25 -5.91 3.12 11.26
C ALA A 25 -5.18 3.07 9.90
N ASN A 26 -5.92 3.28 8.82
CA ASN A 26 -5.35 3.54 7.51
C ASN A 26 -5.06 5.03 7.37
N ILE A 27 -3.84 5.36 6.97
CA ILE A 27 -3.43 6.74 6.69
C ILE A 27 -3.32 6.90 5.18
N PRO A 28 -4.27 7.58 4.51
CA PRO A 28 -4.20 7.76 3.07
C PRO A 28 -3.16 8.83 2.72
N PHE A 29 -2.24 8.50 1.82
CA PHE A 29 -1.28 9.45 1.25
C PHE A 29 -1.53 9.62 -0.25
N THR A 30 -1.63 10.87 -0.69
CA THR A 30 -1.76 11.22 -2.11
C THR A 30 -0.62 12.14 -2.50
N PHE A 31 0.08 11.79 -3.58
CA PHE A 31 1.20 12.56 -4.11
C PHE A 31 0.91 12.96 -5.55
N TYR A 32 1.14 14.23 -5.86
CA TYR A 32 0.85 14.80 -7.17
C TYR A 32 2.15 15.11 -7.90
N PHE A 33 2.24 14.67 -9.16
CA PHE A 33 3.44 14.87 -9.97
C PHE A 33 3.05 15.39 -11.35
N LYS A 34 3.65 16.52 -11.73
CA LYS A 34 3.43 17.14 -13.04
C LYS A 34 4.37 16.52 -14.06
N ASN A 35 3.82 16.00 -15.16
CA ASN A 35 4.64 15.52 -16.28
C ASN A 35 5.35 16.71 -16.95
N PRO A 36 6.70 16.73 -17.04
CA PRO A 36 7.46 17.78 -17.71
C PRO A 36 7.47 17.67 -19.25
N GLY A 37 6.59 16.83 -19.84
CA GLY A 37 6.55 16.57 -21.29
C GLY A 37 7.39 15.36 -21.72
N GLN A 38 7.73 14.47 -20.79
CA GLN A 38 8.49 13.25 -21.04
C GLN A 38 7.55 12.08 -21.30
N SER A 39 7.85 11.27 -22.32
CA SER A 39 7.03 10.11 -22.72
C SER A 39 7.11 8.95 -21.73
N ASP A 40 8.18 8.87 -20.94
CA ASP A 40 8.46 7.82 -19.95
C ASP A 40 8.20 8.26 -18.50
N PHE A 41 7.63 9.46 -18.32
CA PHE A 41 7.26 9.98 -17.01
C PHE A 41 6.33 9.00 -16.27
N MET A 42 6.79 8.50 -15.12
CA MET A 42 6.06 7.54 -14.30
C MET A 42 5.65 6.25 -15.03
N SER A 43 6.60 5.65 -15.77
CA SER A 43 6.39 4.34 -16.38
C SER A 43 5.84 3.30 -15.39
N SER A 44 4.65 2.78 -15.70
CA SER A 44 3.94 1.74 -14.94
C SER A 44 4.80 0.52 -14.62
N SER A 45 5.58 0.07 -15.61
CA SER A 45 6.45 -1.10 -15.46
C SER A 45 7.57 -0.85 -14.45
N LEU A 46 8.15 0.36 -14.45
CA LEU A 46 9.19 0.77 -13.51
C LEU A 46 8.63 0.97 -12.11
N LEU A 47 7.46 1.59 -11.98
CA LEU A 47 6.78 1.77 -10.69
C LEU A 47 6.47 0.42 -10.05
N ARG A 48 5.84 -0.50 -10.80
CA ARG A 48 5.53 -1.84 -10.30
C ARG A 48 6.79 -2.63 -9.93
N ALA A 49 7.85 -2.55 -10.72
CA ALA A 49 9.12 -3.23 -10.41
C ALA A 49 9.77 -2.65 -9.15
N SER A 50 9.77 -1.32 -9.01
CA SER A 50 10.34 -0.62 -7.86
C SER A 50 9.56 -0.90 -6.59
N PHE A 51 8.22 -0.89 -6.67
CA PHE A 51 7.33 -1.29 -5.59
C PHE A 51 7.66 -2.70 -5.04
N LEU A 52 7.80 -3.69 -5.94
CA LEU A 52 8.17 -5.04 -5.54
C LEU A 52 9.58 -5.14 -4.94
N ARG A 53 10.53 -4.31 -5.39
CA ARG A 53 11.87 -4.23 -4.80
C ARG A 53 11.81 -3.61 -3.40
N THR A 54 11.07 -2.54 -3.22
CA THR A 54 10.86 -1.92 -1.90
C THR A 54 10.23 -2.90 -0.92
N LEU A 55 9.27 -3.73 -1.33
CA LEU A 55 8.73 -4.77 -0.46
C LEU A 55 9.76 -5.81 0.01
N GLN A 56 10.86 -6.03 -0.74
CA GLN A 56 11.95 -6.90 -0.28
C GLN A 56 12.70 -6.29 0.90
N GLU A 57 12.86 -4.97 0.91
CA GLU A 57 13.52 -4.22 1.98
C GLU A 57 12.58 -3.99 3.18
N PHE A 58 11.28 -3.90 2.94
CA PHE A 58 10.24 -3.69 3.96
C PHE A 58 9.22 -4.85 4.00
N PRO A 59 9.66 -6.09 4.29
CA PRO A 59 8.81 -7.28 4.22
C PRO A 59 7.66 -7.28 5.24
N ILE A 60 7.75 -6.47 6.31
CA ILE A 60 6.65 -6.24 7.26
C ILE A 60 5.35 -5.80 6.55
N MET A 61 5.46 -5.07 5.44
CA MET A 61 4.33 -4.58 4.66
C MET A 61 3.56 -5.69 3.93
N ALA A 62 4.15 -6.89 3.80
CA ALA A 62 3.53 -8.07 3.20
C ALA A 62 3.06 -9.10 4.25
N GLY A 63 3.04 -8.72 5.54
CA GLY A 63 2.66 -9.61 6.63
C GLY A 63 1.17 -9.56 7.00
N HIS A 64 0.74 -10.49 7.82
CA HIS A 64 -0.59 -10.49 8.44
C HIS A 64 -0.51 -9.93 9.86
N LEU A 65 -1.42 -9.01 10.21
CA LEU A 65 -1.65 -8.66 11.61
C LEU A 65 -2.31 -9.84 12.33
N VAL A 66 -1.65 -10.33 13.37
CA VAL A 66 -2.11 -11.43 14.22
C VAL A 66 -2.07 -10.99 15.67
N VAL A 67 -3.12 -11.28 16.42
CA VAL A 67 -3.17 -11.04 17.87
C VAL A 67 -3.03 -12.37 18.59
N ARG A 68 -2.06 -12.48 19.50
CA ARG A 68 -1.85 -13.66 20.37
C ARG A 68 -1.65 -13.17 21.79
N ASP A 69 -2.38 -13.74 22.76
CA ASP A 69 -2.21 -13.44 24.19
C ASP A 69 -2.12 -11.95 24.51
N THR A 70 -3.04 -11.15 23.94
CA THR A 70 -3.14 -9.68 24.05
C THR A 70 -2.02 -8.86 23.39
N ARG A 71 -1.08 -9.50 22.69
CA ARG A 71 -0.01 -8.85 21.94
C ARG A 71 -0.26 -8.89 20.43
N GLY A 72 0.05 -7.80 19.75
CA GLY A 72 0.00 -7.70 18.30
C GLY A 72 1.30 -8.17 17.66
N TYR A 73 1.19 -8.86 16.53
CA TYR A 73 2.32 -9.33 15.74
C TYR A 73 2.04 -9.10 14.26
N ILE A 74 3.07 -8.76 13.50
CA ILE A 74 3.04 -8.89 12.04
C ILE A 74 3.78 -10.17 11.66
N VAL A 75 3.06 -11.12 11.09
CA VAL A 75 3.59 -12.41 10.66
C VAL A 75 3.77 -12.38 9.14
N VAL A 76 5.02 -12.40 8.70
CA VAL A 76 5.37 -12.58 7.30
C VAL A 76 5.58 -14.07 7.09
N ASP A 77 4.68 -14.72 6.36
CA ASP A 77 4.83 -16.11 5.94
C ASP A 77 5.06 -16.16 4.43
N LYS A 78 6.24 -16.60 4.01
CA LYS A 78 6.60 -16.74 2.59
C LYS A 78 5.58 -17.56 1.79
N ASN A 79 4.91 -18.53 2.42
CA ASN A 79 3.94 -19.39 1.75
C ASN A 79 2.52 -18.80 1.78
N ASN A 80 2.29 -17.74 2.56
CA ASN A 80 1.01 -17.10 2.74
C ASN A 80 1.21 -15.60 3.04
N LEU A 81 1.56 -14.84 1.99
CA LEU A 81 1.84 -13.41 2.09
C LEU A 81 0.57 -12.58 1.92
N ASN A 82 0.48 -11.51 2.71
CA ASN A 82 -0.55 -10.49 2.61
C ASN A 82 -0.11 -9.41 1.61
N MET A 83 0.02 -9.78 0.34
CA MET A 83 0.57 -8.88 -0.68
C MET A 83 -0.27 -7.60 -0.80
N PRO A 84 0.35 -6.41 -0.73
CA PRO A 84 -0.36 -5.19 -1.06
C PRO A 84 -0.76 -5.19 -2.53
N GLU A 85 -1.84 -4.48 -2.82
CA GLU A 85 -2.34 -4.35 -4.17
C GLU A 85 -1.64 -3.20 -4.88
N TYR A 86 -1.34 -3.40 -6.16
CA TYR A 86 -0.87 -2.35 -7.03
C TYR A 86 -1.91 -2.17 -8.12
N ALA A 87 -2.66 -1.08 -8.03
CA ALA A 87 -3.71 -0.71 -8.98
C ALA A 87 -3.32 0.56 -9.72
N GLU A 88 -3.57 0.57 -11.02
CA GLU A 88 -3.43 1.75 -11.86
C GLU A 88 -4.77 2.06 -12.51
N SER A 89 -5.12 3.33 -12.56
CA SER A 89 -6.28 3.82 -13.31
C SER A 89 -5.86 5.05 -14.13
N GLN A 90 -6.55 5.26 -15.24
CA GLN A 90 -6.36 6.43 -16.08
C GLN A 90 -7.59 7.34 -15.99
N SER A 91 -7.36 8.63 -16.11
CA SER A 91 -8.39 9.66 -16.05
C SER A 91 -8.28 10.60 -17.25
N CYS A 92 -9.41 11.14 -17.67
CA CYS A 92 -9.48 12.22 -18.65
C CYS A 92 -9.32 13.63 -18.04
N ILE A 93 -9.14 13.74 -16.72
CA ILE A 93 -8.89 15.02 -16.04
C ILE A 93 -7.43 15.45 -16.24
N ASP A 94 -7.25 16.60 -16.89
CA ASP A 94 -5.95 17.24 -17.07
C ASP A 94 -5.41 17.76 -15.72
N TYR A 95 -4.11 17.60 -15.48
CA TYR A 95 -3.39 18.05 -14.28
C TYR A 95 -3.69 19.51 -13.91
N LYS A 96 -3.87 20.40 -14.91
CA LYS A 96 -4.17 21.82 -14.65
C LYS A 96 -5.44 22.04 -13.84
N PHE A 97 -6.43 21.15 -13.94
CA PHE A 97 -7.67 21.26 -13.18
C PHE A 97 -7.49 20.82 -11.72
N VAL A 98 -6.65 19.80 -11.49
CA VAL A 98 -6.24 19.38 -10.15
C VAL A 98 -5.43 20.49 -9.46
N GLU A 99 -4.53 21.14 -10.21
CA GLU A 99 -3.74 22.29 -9.74
C GLU A 99 -4.63 23.51 -9.43
N ALA A 100 -5.58 23.84 -10.31
CA ALA A 100 -6.55 24.93 -10.07
C ALA A 100 -7.45 24.66 -8.85
N GLY A 101 -7.80 23.39 -8.60
CA GLY A 101 -8.51 22.92 -7.41
C GLY A 101 -7.64 22.87 -6.15
N LYS A 102 -6.40 23.38 -6.20
CA LYS A 102 -5.41 23.36 -5.11
C LYS A 102 -5.22 21.98 -4.50
N PHE A 103 -5.27 20.93 -5.34
CA PHE A 103 -5.10 19.54 -4.92
C PHE A 103 -6.12 19.07 -3.89
N SER A 104 -7.33 19.66 -3.90
CA SER A 104 -8.45 19.18 -3.08
C SER A 104 -8.75 17.71 -3.38
N TRP A 105 -9.05 16.94 -2.34
CA TRP A 105 -9.50 15.55 -2.47
C TRP A 105 -10.76 15.44 -3.33
N ASP A 106 -11.63 16.45 -3.29
CA ASP A 106 -12.87 16.49 -4.11
C ASP A 106 -12.58 16.77 -5.60
N ALA A 107 -11.38 17.25 -5.93
CA ALA A 107 -10.96 17.51 -7.32
C ALA A 107 -10.29 16.30 -7.98
N LEU A 108 -10.19 15.18 -7.27
CA LEU A 108 -9.53 13.97 -7.75
C LEU A 108 -10.44 13.16 -8.70
N PRO A 109 -9.89 12.62 -9.80
CA PRO A 109 -10.62 11.68 -10.64
C PRO A 109 -10.79 10.34 -9.94
N HIS A 110 -12.04 9.92 -9.70
CA HIS A 110 -12.43 8.72 -8.95
C HIS A 110 -12.01 8.77 -7.46
N PRO A 111 -12.65 7.98 -6.57
CA PRO A 111 -12.17 7.89 -5.19
C PRO A 111 -10.76 7.27 -5.20
N VAL A 112 -9.73 8.12 -5.09
CA VAL A 112 -8.31 7.74 -4.95
C VAL A 112 -8.06 7.00 -3.64
N SER A 113 -8.98 7.14 -2.67
CA SER A 113 -9.03 6.32 -1.48
C SER A 113 -9.31 4.86 -1.85
N THR A 114 -8.27 4.02 -1.79
CA THR A 114 -8.37 2.56 -1.97
C THR A 114 -8.99 1.88 -0.74
N VAL A 115 -9.05 2.59 0.41
CA VAL A 115 -9.55 2.08 1.69
C VAL A 115 -10.20 3.13 2.57
N THR A 116 -11.12 2.67 3.42
CA THR A 116 -11.67 3.43 4.54
C THR A 116 -10.64 3.68 5.64
N ALA A 117 -10.90 4.65 6.52
CA ALA A 117 -10.01 5.01 7.64
C ALA A 117 -9.73 3.85 8.61
N VAL A 118 -10.64 2.89 8.73
CA VAL A 118 -10.48 1.71 9.59
C VAL A 118 -10.25 0.48 8.70
N PRO A 119 -9.22 -0.34 8.96
CA PRO A 119 -9.03 -1.61 8.28
C PRO A 119 -10.21 -2.55 8.53
N SER A 120 -10.70 -3.17 7.46
CA SER A 120 -11.73 -4.20 7.53
C SER A 120 -11.16 -5.55 7.13
N LYS A 121 -11.79 -6.62 7.64
CA LYS A 121 -11.45 -7.98 7.23
C LYS A 121 -11.94 -8.20 5.81
N GLY A 122 -11.05 -8.64 4.92
CA GLY A 122 -11.43 -9.09 3.58
C GLY A 122 -12.28 -10.37 3.62
N ALA A 123 -12.72 -10.84 2.45
CA ALA A 123 -13.53 -12.07 2.33
C ALA A 123 -12.85 -13.31 2.94
N ASN A 124 -11.51 -13.34 2.99
CA ASN A 124 -10.69 -14.36 3.63
C ASN A 124 -10.51 -14.17 5.15
N ARG A 125 -11.23 -13.22 5.76
CA ARG A 125 -11.16 -12.82 7.18
C ARG A 125 -9.82 -12.21 7.63
N ASN A 126 -8.91 -11.94 6.70
CA ASN A 126 -7.62 -11.30 6.99
C ASN A 126 -7.72 -9.79 6.85
N ILE A 127 -6.97 -9.07 7.68
CA ILE A 127 -6.76 -7.63 7.55
C ILE A 127 -5.60 -7.43 6.57
N LYS A 128 -5.83 -6.72 5.46
CA LYS A 128 -4.75 -6.25 4.60
C LYS A 128 -4.03 -5.09 5.30
N LEU A 129 -2.72 -5.21 5.49
CA LEU A 129 -1.91 -4.17 6.12
C LEU A 129 -1.70 -2.97 5.20
N VAL A 130 -1.76 -3.21 3.89
CA VAL A 130 -1.56 -2.22 2.84
C VAL A 130 -2.51 -2.58 1.71
N ASN A 131 -3.29 -1.60 1.25
CA ASN A 131 -4.25 -1.74 0.15
C ASN A 131 -3.94 -0.75 -0.95
#